data_AF-A0A2Z6QXL4-F1
#
_entry.id   AF-A0A2Z6QXL4-F1
#
_cell.length_a   1.000
_cell.length_b   1.000
_cell.length_c   1.000
_cell.angle_alpha   90.00
_cell.angle_beta   90.00
_cell.angle_gamma   90.00
#
_symmetry.space_group_name_H-M   'P 1'
#
loop_
_entity.id
_entity.type
_entity.pdbx_description
1 polymer ?
#
loop_
_entity_poly.entity_id
_entity_poly.type
_entity_poly.pdbx_seq_one_letter_code
_entity_poly.pdbx_strand_id
1 'polypeptide(L)'
;MGRLVTLEACLDPNDKTHTIENLETDTHIILKENWELFVAYYEAFISNMLIEREKKGEVTLGELYRDAYGKNITLNKIVKLKKVNVCQSMQQFPCLNISCIYDNKLIRWEEGNDIVVNGKGTPFRDSFIARKMVYDSENSNTLMIVQDKWDYDGKVLTEFEVLKEYVKNLKNLMKKSEPIINYYPDPCCIMILVTMGRCDFDYGQLPEDVLVIDKTNFEKYFGPISSSRAVFCLAKDINPNFLELTKIKNIVPNVGEITSGKIAENCATVTRRIKELEQRNQNTSCIGLENK
;
A
#
# COMPACT_ATOMS: atom_id res chain seq x y z
N MET A 1 -11.17 -21.12 -23.35
CA MET A 1 -9.86 -20.84 -23.97
C MET A 1 -9.61 -19.35 -23.87
N GLY A 2 -8.76 -18.93 -22.92
CA GLY A 2 -8.40 -17.52 -22.77
C GLY A 2 -7.46 -17.09 -23.89
N ARG A 3 -7.81 -16.01 -24.59
CA ARG A 3 -6.91 -15.39 -25.57
C ARG A 3 -5.69 -14.87 -24.83
N LEU A 4 -4.50 -15.34 -25.22
CA LEU A 4 -3.26 -14.66 -24.86
C LEU A 4 -3.32 -13.26 -25.50
N VAL A 5 -3.38 -12.23 -24.66
CA VAL A 5 -3.17 -10.84 -25.09
C VAL A 5 -1.66 -10.66 -25.16
N THR A 6 -1.13 -10.41 -26.36
CA THR A 6 0.28 -10.11 -26.59
C THR A 6 0.57 -8.65 -26.19
N LEU A 7 1.81 -8.35 -25.80
CA LEU A 7 2.25 -7.02 -25.34
C LEU A 7 1.89 -5.89 -26.33
N GLU A 8 1.87 -6.21 -27.63
CA GLU A 8 1.53 -5.29 -28.72
C GLU A 8 0.04 -4.92 -28.76
N ALA A 9 -0.86 -5.77 -28.25
CA ALA A 9 -2.29 -5.50 -28.22
C ALA A 9 -2.71 -4.54 -27.08
N CYS A 10 -1.90 -4.39 -26.03
CA CYS A 10 -2.16 -3.44 -24.94
C CYS A 10 -1.69 -2.01 -25.25
N LEU A 11 -1.09 -1.77 -26.41
CA LEU A 11 -0.52 -0.48 -26.80
C LEU A 11 -0.96 -0.01 -28.20
N ASP A 12 -2.05 -0.57 -28.76
CA ASP A 12 -2.61 -0.05 -30.01
C ASP A 12 -3.13 1.38 -29.76
N PRO A 13 -2.51 2.42 -30.35
CA PRO A 13 -2.95 3.81 -30.17
C PRO A 13 -4.36 4.07 -30.75
N ASN A 14 -4.94 3.11 -31.48
CA ASN A 14 -6.31 3.19 -32.00
C ASN A 14 -7.34 2.43 -31.14
N ASP A 15 -6.92 1.68 -30.12
CA ASP A 15 -7.85 1.04 -29.18
C ASP A 15 -8.34 2.07 -28.14
N LYS A 16 -9.54 2.60 -28.39
CA LYS A 16 -10.22 3.56 -27.51
C LYS A 16 -10.55 3.00 -26.12
N THR A 17 -10.46 1.68 -25.94
CA THR A 17 -10.81 0.96 -24.71
C THR A 17 -9.59 0.81 -23.80
N HIS A 18 -8.41 0.56 -24.36
CA HIS A 18 -7.16 0.35 -23.63
C HIS A 18 -6.14 1.47 -23.90
N THR A 19 -6.59 2.72 -23.87
CA THR A 19 -5.67 3.87 -23.93
C THR A 19 -4.81 3.92 -22.67
N ILE A 20 -3.61 4.49 -22.79
CA ILE A 20 -2.74 4.77 -21.62
C ILE A 20 -3.52 5.54 -20.55
N GLU A 21 -4.36 6.49 -20.95
CA GLU A 21 -5.21 7.27 -20.06
C GLU A 21 -6.26 6.43 -19.30
N ASN A 22 -6.87 5.43 -19.95
CA ASN A 22 -7.80 4.50 -19.30
C ASN A 22 -7.06 3.58 -18.33
N LEU A 23 -5.91 3.03 -18.75
CA LEU A 23 -5.07 2.20 -17.89
C LEU A 23 -4.55 2.97 -16.67
N GLU A 24 -4.16 4.24 -16.85
CA GLU A 24 -3.74 5.15 -15.77
C GLU A 24 -4.91 5.51 -14.85
N THR A 25 -6.12 5.72 -15.40
CA THR A 25 -7.32 6.02 -14.61
C THR A 25 -7.79 4.82 -13.80
N ASP A 26 -7.85 3.63 -14.39
CA ASP A 26 -8.23 2.39 -13.70
C ASP A 26 -7.17 2.01 -12.65
N THR A 27 -5.89 2.11 -13.00
CA THR A 27 -4.80 1.83 -12.05
C THR A 27 -4.81 2.84 -10.89
N HIS A 28 -5.10 4.11 -11.14
CA HIS A 28 -5.26 5.13 -10.10
C HIS A 28 -6.49 4.89 -9.21
N ILE A 29 -7.65 4.57 -9.77
CA ILE A 29 -8.84 4.23 -8.97
C ILE A 29 -8.53 3.00 -8.12
N ILE A 30 -7.95 1.94 -8.69
CA ILE A 30 -7.66 0.69 -8.00
C ILE A 30 -6.61 0.87 -6.88
N LEU A 31 -5.52 1.62 -7.13
CA LEU A 31 -4.45 1.81 -6.14
C LEU A 31 -4.77 2.90 -5.12
N LYS A 32 -5.50 3.97 -5.49
CA LYS A 32 -5.94 5.01 -4.55
C LYS A 32 -7.07 4.54 -3.65
N GLU A 33 -8.03 3.77 -4.18
CA GLU A 33 -9.14 3.25 -3.39
C GLU A 33 -8.74 2.05 -2.52
N ASN A 34 -7.56 1.44 -2.77
CA ASN A 34 -7.18 0.20 -2.10
C ASN A 34 -5.65 -0.02 -1.96
N TRP A 35 -4.92 1.01 -1.54
CA TRP A 35 -3.47 0.91 -1.25
C TRP A 35 -3.15 -0.22 -0.24
N GLU A 36 -3.94 -0.30 0.83
CA GLU A 36 -3.82 -1.32 1.88
C GLU A 36 -3.94 -2.74 1.29
N LEU A 37 -4.91 -2.92 0.39
CA LEU A 37 -5.14 -4.20 -0.28
C LEU A 37 -4.02 -4.54 -1.26
N PHE A 38 -3.47 -3.54 -1.96
CA PHE A 38 -2.31 -3.73 -2.82
C PHE A 38 -1.09 -4.21 -2.03
N VAL A 39 -0.77 -3.56 -0.90
CA VAL A 39 0.36 -3.96 -0.06
C VAL A 39 0.17 -5.38 0.48
N ALA A 40 -1.04 -5.72 0.95
CA ALA A 40 -1.36 -7.07 1.41
C ALA A 40 -1.20 -8.14 0.31
N TYR A 41 -1.69 -7.87 -0.90
CA TYR A 41 -1.49 -8.80 -2.04
C TYR A 41 -0.04 -8.91 -2.46
N TYR A 42 0.72 -7.81 -2.38
CA TYR A 42 2.14 -7.82 -2.68
C TYR A 42 2.91 -8.69 -1.68
N GLU A 43 2.64 -8.54 -0.38
CA GLU A 43 3.29 -9.37 0.64
C GLU A 43 2.93 -10.86 0.51
N ALA A 44 1.67 -11.17 0.19
CA ALA A 44 1.25 -12.54 -0.12
C ALA A 44 1.99 -13.09 -1.35
N PHE A 45 2.12 -12.28 -2.41
CA PHE A 45 2.82 -12.64 -3.63
C PHE A 45 4.29 -12.97 -3.36
N ILE A 46 5.02 -12.11 -2.65
CA ILE A 46 6.44 -12.36 -2.33
C ILE A 46 6.60 -13.59 -1.45
N SER A 47 5.78 -13.75 -0.42
CA SER A 47 5.80 -14.94 0.44
C SER A 47 5.62 -16.23 -0.37
N ASN A 48 4.62 -16.26 -1.24
CA ASN A 48 4.31 -17.42 -2.06
C ASN A 48 5.37 -17.67 -3.14
N MET A 49 5.95 -16.61 -3.72
CA MET A 49 7.05 -16.71 -4.68
C MET A 49 8.29 -17.33 -4.05
N LEU A 50 8.69 -16.89 -2.86
CA LEU A 50 9.84 -17.44 -2.13
C LEU A 50 9.66 -18.95 -1.85
N ILE A 51 8.45 -19.38 -1.49
CA ILE A 51 8.13 -20.80 -1.27
C ILE A 51 8.11 -21.58 -2.60
N GLU A 52 7.33 -21.12 -3.58
CA GLU A 52 7.02 -21.91 -4.77
C GLU A 52 8.19 -21.94 -5.77
N ARG A 53 8.91 -20.82 -5.91
CA ARG A 53 9.99 -20.65 -6.90
C ARG A 53 11.37 -20.81 -6.29
N GLU A 54 11.65 -20.17 -5.16
CA GLU A 54 12.97 -20.25 -4.52
C GLU A 54 13.10 -21.46 -3.57
N LYS A 55 12.01 -22.19 -3.32
CA LYS A 55 11.97 -23.35 -2.41
C LYS A 55 12.44 -23.01 -0.99
N LYS A 56 12.22 -21.76 -0.56
CA LYS A 56 12.56 -21.26 0.77
C LYS A 56 11.39 -21.46 1.73
N GLY A 57 11.59 -22.30 2.75
CA GLY A 57 10.65 -22.44 3.86
C GLY A 57 10.91 -21.47 5.02
N GLU A 58 12.08 -20.84 5.04
CA GLU A 58 12.53 -19.90 6.08
C GLU A 58 13.32 -18.79 5.40
N VAL A 59 13.12 -17.55 5.83
CA VAL A 59 13.79 -16.36 5.29
C VAL A 59 14.08 -15.36 6.39
N THR A 60 15.10 -14.54 6.19
CA THR A 60 15.28 -13.35 7.03
C THR A 60 14.22 -12.29 6.73
N LEU A 61 13.93 -11.41 7.69
CA LEU A 61 13.07 -10.26 7.44
C LEU A 61 13.65 -9.31 6.40
N GLY A 62 14.98 -9.22 6.27
CA GLY A 62 15.64 -8.45 5.22
C GLY A 62 15.47 -9.05 3.81
N GLU A 63 15.26 -10.36 3.70
CA GLU A 63 14.88 -11.00 2.43
C GLU A 63 13.40 -10.77 2.10
N LEU A 64 12.52 -10.85 3.10
CA LEU A 64 11.08 -10.67 2.93
C LEU A 64 10.71 -9.20 2.65
N TYR A 65 11.33 -8.27 3.38
CA TYR A 65 11.18 -6.82 3.27
C TYR A 65 12.45 -6.21 2.68
N ARG A 66 12.75 -6.59 1.44
CA ARG A 66 13.99 -6.21 0.74
C ARG A 66 14.22 -4.69 0.77
N ASP A 67 15.45 -4.31 1.15
CA ASP A 67 15.90 -2.92 1.28
C ASP A 67 15.10 -2.05 2.27
N ALA A 68 14.28 -2.65 3.14
CA ALA A 68 13.63 -1.92 4.21
C ALA A 68 14.65 -1.30 5.17
N TYR A 69 14.38 -0.07 5.61
CA TYR A 69 15.16 0.60 6.63
C TYR A 69 14.75 0.10 8.02
N GLY A 70 15.71 -0.15 8.89
CA GLY A 70 15.48 -0.62 10.25
C GLY A 70 16.76 -1.19 10.86
N LYS A 71 16.70 -1.68 12.10
CA LYS A 71 17.89 -2.24 12.75
C LYS A 71 18.25 -3.61 12.15
N ASN A 72 19.54 -3.84 11.92
CA ASN A 72 20.05 -5.12 11.43
C ASN A 72 19.66 -6.31 12.30
N ILE A 73 19.57 -6.12 13.62
CA ILE A 73 19.11 -7.17 14.55
C ILE A 73 17.71 -7.68 14.20
N THR A 74 16.81 -6.79 13.75
CA THR A 74 15.46 -7.15 13.32
C THR A 74 15.44 -7.69 11.90
N LEU A 75 16.14 -7.05 10.96
CA LEU A 75 16.24 -7.53 9.58
C LEU A 75 16.82 -8.95 9.49
N ASN A 76 17.73 -9.31 10.41
CA ASN A 76 18.35 -10.64 10.46
C ASN A 76 17.49 -11.69 11.18
N LYS A 77 16.33 -11.34 11.76
CA LYS A 77 15.40 -12.32 12.34
C LYS A 77 14.89 -13.24 11.23
N ILE A 78 14.86 -14.54 11.52
CA ILE A 78 14.43 -15.57 10.56
C ILE A 78 13.01 -16.01 10.91
N VAL A 79 12.13 -15.95 9.90
CA VAL A 79 10.74 -16.36 9.98
C VAL A 79 10.47 -17.57 9.10
N LYS A 80 9.55 -18.44 9.55
CA LYS A 80 9.01 -19.51 8.73
C LYS A 80 7.97 -18.97 7.77
N LEU A 81 8.12 -19.30 6.50
CA LEU A 81 7.15 -18.99 5.47
C LEU A 81 6.07 -20.09 5.41
N LYS A 82 4.83 -19.63 5.22
CA LYS A 82 3.69 -20.46 4.85
C LYS A 82 3.06 -19.86 3.60
N LYS A 83 2.34 -20.68 2.84
CA LYS A 83 1.55 -20.17 1.74
C LYS A 83 0.46 -19.27 2.32
N VAL A 84 0.40 -18.04 1.81
CA VAL A 84 -0.43 -16.97 2.36
C VAL A 84 -1.54 -16.61 1.40
N ASN A 85 -2.76 -16.44 1.91
CA ASN A 85 -3.88 -15.80 1.23
C ASN A 85 -4.11 -14.39 1.77
N VAL A 86 -4.90 -13.59 1.06
CA VAL A 86 -5.33 -12.27 1.55
C VAL A 86 -6.82 -12.34 1.87
N CYS A 87 -7.20 -11.84 3.03
CA CYS A 87 -8.61 -11.68 3.40
C CYS A 87 -8.85 -10.30 4.02
N GLN A 88 -10.11 -9.85 3.99
CA GLN A 88 -10.54 -8.60 4.62
C GLN A 88 -11.44 -8.95 5.81
N SER A 89 -11.16 -8.37 6.98
CA SER A 89 -11.94 -8.62 8.18
C SER A 89 -13.15 -7.70 8.29
N MET A 90 -14.26 -8.21 8.82
CA MET A 90 -15.42 -7.39 9.19
C MET A 90 -15.16 -6.62 10.49
N GLN A 91 -14.51 -7.27 11.45
CA GLN A 91 -14.21 -6.72 12.76
C GLN A 91 -12.83 -6.07 12.77
N GLN A 92 -12.64 -5.21 13.77
CA GLN A 92 -11.40 -4.47 14.00
C GLN A 92 -10.45 -5.32 14.86
N PHE A 93 -9.25 -5.62 14.37
CA PHE A 93 -8.18 -6.15 15.21
C PHE A 93 -7.69 -5.08 16.20
N PRO A 94 -7.18 -5.41 17.39
CA PRO A 94 -7.14 -6.73 18.05
C PRO A 94 -8.54 -7.18 18.51
N CYS A 95 -8.99 -8.30 17.93
CA CYS A 95 -10.19 -9.04 18.28
C CYS A 95 -9.88 -10.51 18.01
N LEU A 96 -10.25 -11.41 18.93
CA LEU A 96 -10.02 -12.86 18.75
C LEU A 96 -10.84 -13.41 17.57
N ASN A 97 -12.13 -13.05 17.54
CA ASN A 97 -13.06 -13.57 16.56
C ASN A 97 -13.20 -12.55 15.43
N ILE A 98 -12.36 -12.71 14.41
CA ILE A 98 -12.42 -11.93 13.17
C ILE A 98 -12.95 -12.83 12.05
N SER A 99 -13.95 -12.33 11.34
CA SER A 99 -14.57 -13.02 10.22
C SER A 99 -14.25 -12.31 8.90
N CYS A 100 -14.15 -13.09 7.83
CA CYS A 100 -13.98 -12.58 6.48
C CYS A 100 -15.25 -11.86 6.00
N ILE A 101 -15.08 -10.68 5.39
CA ILE A 101 -16.19 -9.86 4.88
C ILE A 101 -16.98 -10.54 3.75
N TYR A 102 -16.35 -11.48 3.04
CA TYR A 102 -16.94 -12.09 1.84
C TYR A 102 -17.80 -13.32 2.15
N ASP A 103 -17.43 -14.13 3.14
CA ASP A 103 -18.11 -15.39 3.43
C ASP A 103 -18.49 -15.57 4.90
N ASN A 104 -18.28 -14.55 5.75
CA ASN A 104 -18.55 -14.52 7.18
C ASN A 104 -17.84 -15.62 7.99
N LYS A 105 -16.91 -16.37 7.39
CA LYS A 105 -16.19 -17.42 8.11
C LYS A 105 -15.12 -16.83 9.01
N LEU A 106 -14.91 -17.49 10.15
CA LEU A 106 -13.83 -17.16 11.07
C LEU A 106 -12.48 -17.28 10.38
N ILE A 107 -11.66 -16.24 10.48
CA ILE A 107 -10.28 -16.20 10.01
C ILE A 107 -9.39 -16.72 11.14
N ARG A 108 -8.62 -17.77 10.87
CA ARG A 108 -7.64 -18.34 11.80
C ARG A 108 -6.28 -17.68 11.62
N TRP A 109 -6.24 -16.37 11.83
CA TRP A 109 -5.08 -15.53 11.54
C TRP A 109 -3.82 -15.95 12.33
N GLU A 110 -3.99 -16.55 13.50
CA GLU A 110 -2.91 -17.08 14.35
C GLU A 110 -2.15 -18.22 13.68
N GLU A 111 -2.77 -18.93 12.72
CA GLU A 111 -2.12 -19.99 11.98
C GLU A 111 -1.08 -19.45 10.98
N GLY A 112 -1.12 -18.14 10.65
CA GLY A 112 -0.17 -17.49 9.74
C GLY A 112 -0.36 -17.83 8.26
N ASN A 113 -1.56 -18.30 7.89
CA ASN A 113 -1.93 -18.63 6.50
C ASN A 113 -2.59 -17.47 5.77
N ASP A 114 -2.92 -16.39 6.47
CA ASP A 114 -3.68 -15.27 5.93
C ASP A 114 -3.02 -13.94 6.34
N ILE A 115 -2.84 -13.05 5.38
CA ILE A 115 -2.70 -11.61 5.63
C ILE A 115 -4.11 -11.05 5.74
N VAL A 116 -4.39 -10.44 6.88
CA VAL A 116 -5.70 -9.88 7.20
C VAL A 116 -5.64 -8.38 7.02
N VAL A 117 -6.35 -7.87 6.01
CA VAL A 117 -6.66 -6.44 5.88
C VAL A 117 -7.78 -6.12 6.86
N ASN A 118 -7.55 -5.13 7.72
CA ASN A 118 -8.41 -4.82 8.84
C ASN A 118 -9.72 -4.15 8.39
N GLY A 119 -10.77 -4.24 9.20
CA GLY A 119 -12.07 -3.68 8.87
C GLY A 119 -12.04 -2.14 8.75
N LYS A 120 -12.95 -1.54 7.97
CA LYS A 120 -12.98 -0.06 7.83
C LYS A 120 -13.25 0.66 9.15
N GLY A 121 -12.66 1.85 9.31
CA GLY A 121 -12.86 2.74 10.46
C GLY A 121 -12.08 2.34 11.72
N THR A 122 -10.99 1.59 11.57
CA THR A 122 -10.20 1.05 12.68
C THR A 122 -9.27 2.07 13.33
N PRO A 123 -9.09 2.02 14.66
CA PRO A 123 -7.99 2.68 15.35
C PRO A 123 -6.68 1.87 15.30
N PHE A 124 -6.71 0.64 14.79
CA PHE A 124 -5.57 -0.27 14.63
C PHE A 124 -5.33 -0.54 13.14
N ARG A 125 -4.08 -0.79 12.76
CA ARG A 125 -3.53 -0.75 11.39
C ARG A 125 -4.30 -1.44 10.28
N ASP A 126 -3.79 -1.22 9.08
CA ASP A 126 -4.38 -1.54 7.81
C ASP A 126 -4.29 -3.04 7.50
N SER A 127 -3.18 -3.71 7.82
CA SER A 127 -3.11 -5.17 7.73
C SER A 127 -2.11 -5.84 8.70
N PHE A 128 -2.22 -7.16 8.87
CA PHE A 128 -1.32 -7.94 9.73
C PHE A 128 -1.24 -9.43 9.32
N ILE A 129 -0.17 -10.10 9.75
CA ILE A 129 0.04 -11.56 9.63
C ILE A 129 0.84 -12.11 10.80
N ALA A 130 0.46 -13.29 11.29
CA ALA A 130 1.25 -14.05 12.25
C ALA A 130 2.36 -14.84 11.54
N ARG A 131 3.59 -14.77 12.05
CA ARG A 131 4.75 -15.53 11.55
C ARG A 131 5.44 -16.24 12.71
N LYS A 132 6.00 -17.42 12.45
CA LYS A 132 6.78 -18.14 13.46
C LYS A 132 8.27 -17.79 13.35
N MET A 133 8.89 -17.39 14.46
CA MET A 133 10.34 -17.16 14.52
C MET A 133 11.11 -18.48 14.68
N VAL A 134 12.33 -18.54 14.14
CA VAL A 134 13.17 -19.76 14.17
C VAL A 134 14.06 -19.84 15.42
N TYR A 135 14.51 -18.71 15.96
CA TYR A 135 15.57 -18.67 17.00
C TYR A 135 15.09 -18.30 18.39
N ASP A 136 13.80 -18.03 18.58
CA ASP A 136 13.27 -17.78 19.90
C ASP A 136 13.07 -19.13 20.60
N SER A 137 13.68 -19.32 21.77
CA SER A 137 13.71 -20.61 22.49
C SER A 137 12.33 -21.09 22.94
N GLU A 138 11.36 -20.18 22.89
CA GLU A 138 9.94 -20.44 22.93
C GLU A 138 9.44 -20.28 21.49
N ASN A 139 8.64 -21.19 20.95
CA ASN A 139 8.06 -21.07 19.61
C ASN A 139 7.06 -19.89 19.55
N SER A 140 7.53 -18.66 19.81
CA SER A 140 6.76 -17.44 19.84
C SER A 140 6.39 -17.14 18.39
N ASN A 141 5.08 -17.11 18.15
CA ASN A 141 4.62 -16.42 16.97
C ASN A 141 4.99 -14.94 17.15
N THR A 142 5.26 -14.24 16.07
CA THR A 142 5.47 -12.79 16.00
C THR A 142 4.38 -12.23 15.11
N LEU A 143 3.76 -11.14 15.55
CA LEU A 143 2.77 -10.45 14.75
C LEU A 143 3.47 -9.40 13.88
N MET A 144 3.42 -9.59 12.56
CA MET A 144 3.83 -8.57 11.60
C MET A 144 2.65 -7.64 11.38
N ILE A 145 2.84 -6.36 11.67
CA ILE A 145 1.79 -5.35 11.59
C ILE A 145 2.18 -4.33 10.53
N VAL A 146 1.44 -4.32 9.43
CA VAL A 146 1.71 -3.44 8.29
C VAL A 146 0.91 -2.15 8.46
N GLN A 147 1.62 -1.01 8.47
CA GLN A 147 1.05 0.33 8.40
C GLN A 147 1.22 0.85 7.00
N ASP A 148 0.11 1.15 6.35
CA ASP A 148 0.06 1.74 5.05
C ASP A 148 -0.15 3.26 5.21
N LYS A 149 0.66 4.05 4.52
CA LYS A 149 0.49 5.52 4.46
C LYS A 149 0.47 5.98 3.02
N TRP A 150 -0.68 6.51 2.62
CA TRP A 150 -0.84 7.15 1.32
C TRP A 150 -0.29 8.58 1.36
N ASP A 151 0.34 9.00 0.27
CA ASP A 151 0.85 10.36 0.12
C ASP A 151 -0.25 11.29 -0.42
N TYR A 152 -1.05 11.83 0.50
CA TYR A 152 -2.14 12.76 0.15
C TYR A 152 -1.68 14.17 -0.20
N ASP A 153 -0.48 14.61 0.20
CA ASP A 153 -0.07 16.03 0.14
C ASP A 153 1.38 16.27 -0.34
N GLY A 154 2.12 15.23 -0.71
CA GLY A 154 3.57 15.32 -0.93
C GLY A 154 4.34 15.63 0.35
N LYS A 155 3.71 15.41 1.51
CA LYS A 155 4.31 15.71 2.82
C LYS A 155 5.34 14.65 3.16
N VAL A 156 6.47 15.13 3.64
CA VAL A 156 7.52 14.29 4.20
C VAL A 156 7.05 13.77 5.55
N LEU A 157 7.18 12.47 5.76
CA LEU A 157 6.83 11.82 7.02
C LEU A 157 7.98 12.00 8.01
N THR A 158 7.64 12.47 9.21
CA THR A 158 8.59 12.71 10.30
C THR A 158 8.76 11.49 11.19
N GLU A 159 9.89 11.40 11.89
CA GLU A 159 10.13 10.36 12.89
C GLU A 159 9.01 10.33 13.96
N PHE A 160 8.59 11.52 14.42
CA PHE A 160 7.52 11.65 15.40
C PHE A 160 6.20 11.01 14.93
N GLU A 161 5.85 11.14 13.64
CA GLU A 161 4.64 10.53 13.09
C GLU A 161 4.76 9.01 13.05
N VAL A 162 5.92 8.47 12.68
CA VAL A 162 6.19 7.02 12.71
C VAL A 162 6.10 6.48 14.14
N LEU A 163 6.75 7.16 15.10
CA LEU A 163 6.72 6.79 16.51
C LEU A 163 5.32 6.90 17.11
N LYS A 164 4.56 7.94 16.76
CA LYS A 164 3.18 8.12 17.20
C LYS A 164 2.30 6.96 16.74
N GLU A 165 2.46 6.55 15.48
CA GLU A 165 1.77 5.38 14.94
C GLU A 165 2.19 4.12 15.69
N TYR A 166 3.50 3.89 15.84
CA TYR A 166 4.04 2.73 16.57
C TYR A 166 3.47 2.61 18.00
N VAL A 167 3.52 3.70 18.77
CA VAL A 167 3.00 3.73 20.15
C VAL A 167 1.48 3.54 20.20
N LYS A 168 0.73 4.14 19.27
CA LYS A 168 -0.73 3.97 19.16
C LYS A 168 -1.09 2.50 18.97
N ASN A 169 -0.34 1.82 18.12
CA ASN A 169 -0.48 0.41 17.86
C ASN A 169 -0.26 -0.47 19.08
N LEU A 170 0.89 -0.30 19.73
CA LEU A 170 1.22 -1.07 20.92
C LEU A 170 0.16 -0.87 22.00
N LYS A 171 -0.26 0.37 22.23
CA LYS A 171 -1.34 0.68 23.19
C LYS A 171 -2.65 -0.02 22.84
N ASN A 172 -3.04 -0.02 21.57
CA ASN A 172 -4.27 -0.66 21.14
C ASN A 172 -4.19 -2.18 21.23
N LEU A 173 -3.03 -2.76 20.90
CA LEU A 173 -2.75 -4.17 21.14
C LEU A 173 -2.94 -4.46 22.62
N MET A 174 -2.16 -3.83 23.51
CA MET A 174 -2.17 -4.09 24.97
C MET A 174 -3.54 -3.92 25.63
N LYS A 175 -4.38 -2.99 25.17
CA LYS A 175 -5.69 -2.70 25.79
C LYS A 175 -6.77 -3.77 25.55
N LYS A 176 -6.66 -4.57 24.50
CA LYS A 176 -7.75 -5.42 23.99
C LYS A 176 -7.39 -6.91 23.96
N SER A 177 -6.27 -7.29 24.58
CA SER A 177 -5.53 -8.50 24.21
C SER A 177 -5.08 -9.38 25.37
N GLU A 178 -5.66 -9.36 26.57
CA GLU A 178 -5.29 -10.37 27.60
C GLU A 178 -5.21 -11.81 27.02
N PRO A 179 -6.13 -12.26 26.14
CA PRO A 179 -6.00 -13.55 25.46
C PRO A 179 -5.00 -13.58 24.30
N ILE A 180 -4.81 -12.48 23.56
CA ILE A 180 -3.87 -12.42 22.42
C ILE A 180 -2.42 -12.35 22.95
N ILE A 181 -2.15 -11.61 24.03
CA ILE A 181 -0.87 -11.59 24.74
C ILE A 181 -0.53 -13.00 25.29
N ASN A 182 -1.53 -13.81 25.68
CA ASN A 182 -1.27 -15.19 26.10
C ASN A 182 -0.78 -16.11 24.96
N TYR A 183 -1.06 -15.79 23.69
CA TYR A 183 -0.46 -16.47 22.54
C TYR A 183 0.93 -15.93 22.17
N TYR A 184 1.27 -14.75 22.67
CA TYR A 184 2.46 -13.97 22.34
C TYR A 184 3.05 -13.40 23.64
N PRO A 185 3.64 -14.24 24.51
CA PRO A 185 4.23 -13.80 25.77
C PRO A 185 5.42 -12.89 25.44
N ASP A 186 5.30 -11.62 25.82
CA ASP A 186 6.06 -10.47 25.30
C ASP A 186 5.64 -10.16 23.84
N PRO A 187 5.04 -9.00 23.54
CA PRO A 187 4.54 -8.74 22.19
C PRO A 187 5.73 -8.50 21.26
N CYS A 188 6.31 -9.59 20.76
CA CYS A 188 7.14 -9.63 19.57
C CYS A 188 6.25 -9.22 18.39
N CYS A 189 6.00 -7.92 18.29
CA CYS A 189 5.29 -7.28 17.20
C CYS A 189 6.32 -6.52 16.40
N ILE A 190 6.37 -6.77 15.10
CA ILE A 190 7.23 -5.98 14.21
C ILE A 190 6.30 -5.12 13.38
N MET A 191 6.51 -3.81 13.44
CA MET A 191 5.80 -2.87 12.59
C MET A 191 6.53 -2.71 11.28
N ILE A 192 5.82 -2.90 10.17
CA ILE A 192 6.30 -2.59 8.83
C ILE A 192 5.52 -1.38 8.34
N LEU A 193 6.17 -0.23 8.26
CA LEU A 193 5.58 0.95 7.64
C LEU A 193 5.86 0.92 6.15
N VAL A 194 4.80 0.94 5.33
CA VAL A 194 4.86 1.08 3.88
C VAL A 194 4.21 2.40 3.49
N THR A 195 5.03 3.36 3.08
CA THR A 195 4.57 4.73 2.80
C THR A 195 4.90 5.15 1.38
N MET A 196 3.90 5.71 0.70
CA MET A 196 4.06 6.36 -0.60
C MET A 196 4.84 7.68 -0.49
N GLY A 197 4.95 8.24 0.72
CA GLY A 197 5.70 9.46 1.01
C GLY A 197 7.21 9.22 1.15
N ARG A 198 7.98 10.30 1.22
CA ARG A 198 9.39 10.25 1.64
C ARG A 198 9.49 10.42 3.15
N CYS A 199 10.43 9.75 3.78
CA CYS A 199 10.83 10.03 5.15
C CYS A 199 12.04 10.97 5.18
N ASP A 200 12.12 11.85 6.18
CA ASP A 200 13.28 12.73 6.42
C ASP A 200 13.68 12.66 7.88
N PHE A 201 14.35 11.56 8.22
CA PHE A 201 14.93 11.30 9.54
C PHE A 201 15.96 10.18 9.45
N ASP A 202 16.81 10.08 10.47
CA ASP A 202 17.75 8.97 10.60
C ASP A 202 17.01 7.69 11.02
N TYR A 203 16.93 6.71 10.11
CA TYR A 203 16.31 5.42 10.40
C TYR A 203 17.00 4.67 11.55
N GLY A 204 18.24 5.01 11.92
CA GLY A 204 18.95 4.46 13.08
C GLY A 204 18.30 4.80 14.42
N GLN A 205 17.48 5.86 14.48
CA GLN A 205 16.75 6.28 15.68
C GLN A 205 15.43 5.52 15.90
N LEU A 206 14.99 4.74 14.89
CA LEU A 206 13.76 3.98 15.00
C LEU A 206 13.84 2.90 16.11
N PRO A 207 12.70 2.54 16.71
CA PRO A 207 12.63 1.39 17.60
C PRO A 207 13.10 0.12 16.88
N GLU A 208 13.59 -0.86 17.65
CA GLU A 208 14.22 -2.05 17.08
C GLU A 208 13.26 -2.84 16.18
N ASP A 209 12.01 -2.93 16.58
CA ASP A 209 10.91 -3.67 15.97
C ASP A 209 10.16 -2.85 14.90
N VAL A 210 10.78 -1.81 14.35
CA VAL A 210 10.21 -1.00 13.26
C VAL A 210 11.04 -1.12 12.00
N LEU A 211 10.37 -1.50 10.92
CA LEU A 211 10.88 -1.49 9.55
C LEU A 211 10.13 -0.45 8.73
N VAL A 212 10.83 0.25 7.84
CA VAL A 212 10.26 1.30 6.98
C VAL A 212 10.61 1.04 5.52
N ILE A 213 9.58 1.06 4.69
CA ILE A 213 9.63 1.04 3.24
C ILE A 213 8.97 2.32 2.79
N ASP A 214 9.74 3.19 2.15
CA ASP A 214 9.27 4.49 1.70
C ASP A 214 9.56 4.69 0.21
N LYS A 215 9.12 5.82 -0.34
CA LYS A 215 9.28 6.10 -1.77
C LYS A 215 10.71 5.93 -2.30
N THR A 216 11.74 6.03 -1.46
CA THR A 216 13.15 5.94 -1.88
C THR A 216 13.62 4.51 -2.14
N ASN A 217 13.01 3.50 -1.50
CA ASN A 217 13.41 2.09 -1.67
C ASN A 217 12.33 1.23 -2.35
N PHE A 218 11.23 1.83 -2.82
CA PHE A 218 10.14 1.14 -3.50
C PHE A 218 10.54 0.29 -4.69
N GLU A 219 11.42 0.77 -5.58
CA GLU A 219 11.82 -0.02 -6.74
C GLU A 219 12.51 -1.32 -6.32
N LYS A 220 13.31 -1.26 -5.26
CA LYS A 220 14.02 -2.41 -4.73
C LYS A 220 13.10 -3.38 -3.98
N TYR A 221 12.16 -2.84 -3.21
CA TYR A 221 11.16 -3.64 -2.52
C TYR A 221 10.16 -4.22 -3.52
N PHE A 222 9.32 -3.38 -4.12
CA PHE A 222 8.21 -3.78 -5.00
C PHE A 222 8.65 -4.38 -6.34
N GLY A 223 9.88 -4.08 -6.79
CA GLY A 223 10.32 -4.33 -8.15
C GLY A 223 9.87 -3.21 -9.11
N PRO A 224 10.48 -3.12 -10.31
CA PRO A 224 10.29 -1.99 -11.21
C PRO A 224 8.85 -1.85 -11.73
N ILE A 225 8.16 -2.97 -11.98
CA ILE A 225 6.78 -2.95 -12.51
C ILE A 225 5.80 -2.44 -11.45
N SER A 226 5.84 -3.02 -10.26
CA SER A 226 4.94 -2.65 -9.16
C SER A 226 5.25 -1.25 -8.63
N SER A 227 6.53 -0.89 -8.55
CA SER A 227 6.96 0.47 -8.23
C SER A 227 6.49 1.47 -9.27
N SER A 228 6.62 1.16 -10.57
CA SER A 228 6.10 2.04 -11.64
C SER A 228 4.61 2.26 -11.49
N ARG A 229 3.81 1.23 -11.20
CA ARG A 229 2.36 1.41 -10.97
C ARG A 229 2.06 2.33 -9.80
N ALA A 230 2.75 2.15 -8.68
CA ALA A 230 2.63 3.05 -7.52
C ALA A 230 3.05 4.49 -7.87
N VAL A 231 4.13 4.66 -8.64
CA VAL A 231 4.62 5.96 -9.12
C VAL A 231 3.66 6.58 -10.14
N PHE A 232 3.07 5.83 -11.06
CA PHE A 232 2.08 6.32 -12.03
C PHE A 232 0.80 6.79 -11.33
N CYS A 233 0.36 6.08 -10.29
CA CYS A 233 -0.75 6.55 -9.46
C CYS A 233 -0.45 7.86 -8.76
N LEU A 234 0.79 8.06 -8.29
CA LEU A 234 1.28 9.36 -7.83
C LEU A 234 1.44 10.36 -8.98
N ALA A 235 1.78 9.93 -10.19
CA ALA A 235 2.07 10.79 -11.32
C ALA A 235 0.80 11.41 -11.94
N LYS A 236 -0.38 10.80 -11.74
CA LYS A 236 -1.65 11.52 -11.96
C LYS A 236 -1.81 12.70 -10.99
N ASP A 237 -1.20 12.63 -9.80
CA ASP A 237 -0.97 13.78 -8.90
C ASP A 237 0.34 14.55 -9.23
N ILE A 238 0.99 14.31 -10.37
CA ILE A 238 2.08 15.13 -10.93
C ILE A 238 1.62 15.85 -12.21
N ASN A 239 0.49 15.41 -12.80
CA ASN A 239 -0.18 16.18 -13.84
C ASN A 239 -0.64 17.52 -13.21
N PRO A 240 -0.06 18.67 -13.61
CA PRO A 240 -0.42 19.96 -13.03
C PRO A 240 -1.93 20.21 -13.13
N ASN A 241 -2.57 19.69 -14.19
CA ASN A 241 -3.99 19.84 -14.46
C ASN A 241 -4.91 19.17 -13.42
N PHE A 242 -4.38 18.25 -12.59
CA PHE A 242 -5.12 17.48 -11.58
C PHE A 242 -4.53 17.59 -10.17
N LEU A 243 -3.57 18.50 -9.97
CA LEU A 243 -2.79 18.63 -8.74
C LEU A 243 -3.48 19.56 -7.71
N GLU A 244 -3.58 19.11 -6.46
CA GLU A 244 -3.90 20.02 -5.36
C GLU A 244 -2.75 21.01 -5.10
N LEU A 245 -3.10 22.26 -4.79
CA LEU A 245 -2.18 23.37 -4.55
C LEU A 245 -1.04 23.03 -3.58
N THR A 246 -1.38 22.31 -2.52
CA THR A 246 -0.46 21.87 -1.46
C THR A 246 0.62 20.92 -1.98
N LYS A 247 0.25 20.00 -2.89
CA LYS A 247 1.18 19.06 -3.52
C LYS A 247 2.15 19.74 -4.48
N ILE A 248 1.67 20.71 -5.28
CA ILE A 248 2.53 21.46 -6.22
C ILE A 248 3.69 22.13 -5.46
N LYS A 249 3.35 22.77 -4.32
CA LYS A 249 4.30 23.46 -3.45
C LYS A 249 5.37 22.52 -2.87
N ASN A 250 4.99 21.28 -2.55
CA ASN A 250 5.88 20.32 -1.89
C ASN A 250 6.72 19.49 -2.88
N ILE A 251 6.22 19.22 -4.09
CA ILE A 251 6.85 18.31 -5.05
C ILE A 251 7.73 19.05 -6.07
N VAL A 252 7.35 20.26 -6.50
CA VAL A 252 8.07 20.98 -7.55
C VAL A 252 9.10 21.94 -6.94
N PRO A 253 10.41 21.65 -7.06
CA PRO A 253 11.44 22.52 -6.49
C PRO A 253 11.36 23.92 -7.13
N ASN A 254 11.50 24.96 -6.30
CA ASN A 254 11.47 26.38 -6.67
C ASN A 254 10.10 26.94 -7.11
N VAL A 255 8.99 26.22 -6.87
CA VAL A 255 7.64 26.76 -7.07
C VAL A 255 7.10 27.30 -5.74
N GLY A 256 7.24 28.61 -5.55
CA GLY A 256 6.66 29.33 -4.42
C GLY A 256 5.13 29.49 -4.52
N GLU A 257 4.52 29.95 -3.43
CA GLU A 257 3.05 30.01 -3.24
C GLU A 257 2.29 30.79 -4.34
N ILE A 258 2.91 31.85 -4.85
CA ILE A 258 2.36 32.67 -5.92
C ILE A 258 2.33 31.89 -7.25
N THR A 259 3.38 31.11 -7.52
CA THR A 259 3.52 30.34 -8.76
C THR A 259 2.64 29.09 -8.71
N SER A 260 2.55 28.41 -7.57
CA SER A 260 1.61 27.29 -7.39
C SER A 260 0.16 27.74 -7.53
N GLY A 261 -0.19 28.92 -6.99
CA GLY A 261 -1.50 29.58 -7.17
C GLY A 261 -1.90 29.71 -8.64
N LYS A 262 -1.00 30.28 -9.45
CA LYS A 262 -1.22 30.49 -10.89
C LYS A 262 -1.32 29.20 -11.68
N ILE A 263 -0.52 28.19 -11.33
CA ILE A 263 -0.59 26.87 -11.97
C ILE A 263 -1.96 26.24 -11.70
N ALA A 264 -2.42 26.23 -10.45
CA ALA A 264 -3.71 25.66 -10.09
C ALA A 264 -4.90 26.37 -10.74
N GLU A 265 -4.86 27.72 -10.84
CA GLU A 265 -5.89 28.50 -11.51
C GLU A 265 -5.98 28.19 -13.03
N ASN A 266 -4.82 28.10 -13.69
CA ASN A 266 -4.75 27.71 -15.10
C ASN A 266 -5.27 26.28 -15.30
N CYS A 267 -4.94 25.37 -14.39
CA CYS A 267 -5.37 23.98 -14.44
C CYS A 267 -6.88 23.81 -14.25
N ALA A 268 -7.48 24.53 -13.31
CA ALA A 268 -8.93 24.58 -13.13
C ALA A 268 -9.63 25.10 -14.40
N THR A 269 -9.05 26.09 -15.06
CA THR A 269 -9.55 26.66 -16.32
C THR A 269 -9.49 25.65 -17.47
N VAL A 270 -8.38 24.91 -17.59
CA VAL A 270 -8.21 23.84 -18.59
C VAL A 270 -9.21 22.72 -18.36
N THR A 271 -9.33 22.22 -17.12
CA THR A 271 -10.30 21.18 -16.76
C THR A 271 -11.74 21.59 -17.04
N ARG A 272 -12.10 22.85 -16.79
CA ARG A 272 -13.42 23.38 -17.15
C ARG A 272 -13.65 23.37 -18.65
N ARG A 273 -12.66 23.79 -19.44
CA ARG A 273 -12.74 23.78 -20.92
C ARG A 273 -12.83 22.38 -21.49
N ILE A 274 -12.11 21.41 -20.92
CA ILE A 274 -12.20 20.00 -21.34
C ILE A 274 -13.61 19.47 -21.11
N LYS A 275 -14.19 19.68 -19.91
CA LYS A 275 -15.58 19.28 -19.62
C LYS A 275 -16.59 19.96 -20.56
N GLU A 276 -16.42 21.25 -20.84
CA GLU A 276 -17.27 21.98 -21.80
C GLU A 276 -17.17 21.39 -23.21
N LEU A 277 -15.98 20.95 -23.65
CA LEU A 277 -15.76 20.31 -24.96
C LEU A 277 -16.32 18.89 -25.02
N GLU A 278 -16.14 18.09 -23.96
CA GLU A 278 -16.73 16.75 -23.83
C GLU A 278 -18.26 16.81 -23.91
N GLN A 279 -18.87 17.78 -23.22
CA GLN A 279 -20.32 17.95 -23.22
C GLN A 279 -20.85 18.46 -24.56
N ARG A 280 -20.08 19.31 -25.27
CA ARG A 280 -20.38 19.66 -26.67
C ARG A 280 -20.28 18.45 -27.61
N ASN A 281 -19.25 17.63 -27.47
CA ASN A 281 -19.08 16.44 -28.31
C ASN A 281 -20.18 15.39 -28.07
N GLN A 282 -20.62 15.20 -26.82
CA GLN A 282 -21.78 14.36 -26.50
C GLN A 282 -23.06 14.90 -27.13
N ASN A 283 -23.32 16.20 -27.02
CA ASN A 283 -24.49 16.83 -27.66
C ASN A 283 -24.44 16.77 -29.19
N THR A 284 -23.25 16.83 -29.80
CA THR A 284 -23.09 16.73 -31.25
C THR A 284 -23.31 15.28 -31.75
N SER A 285 -22.99 14.28 -30.93
CA SER A 285 -23.28 12.86 -31.24
C SER A 285 -24.78 12.53 -31.24
N CYS A 286 -25.58 13.25 -30.46
CA CYS A 286 -27.04 13.09 -30.42
C CYS A 286 -27.77 13.73 -31.62
N ILE A 287 -27.14 14.68 -32.32
CA ILE A 287 -27.74 15.37 -33.48
C ILE A 287 -27.58 14.57 -34.78
N GLY A 288 -26.74 13.52 -34.79
CA GLY A 288 -26.46 12.69 -35.96
C GLY A 288 -27.41 11.50 -36.20
N LEU A 289 -28.40 11.26 -35.33
CA LEU A 289 -29.31 10.10 -35.43
C LEU A 289 -30.75 10.45 -35.83
N GLU A 290 -31.09 11.72 -36.05
CA GLU A 290 -32.46 12.13 -36.44
C GLU A 290 -32.66 12.38 -37.95
N ASN A 291 -31.67 12.09 -38.81
CA ASN A 291 -31.84 12.16 -40.26
C ASN A 291 -31.44 10.85 -40.94
N LYS A 292 -32.30 9.83 -40.82
CA LYS A 292 -32.44 8.75 -41.79
C LYS A 292 -33.85 8.17 -41.78
#